data_AF-S8AIW6-F1
#
_entry.id   AF-S8AIW6-F1
#
_cell.length_a   1.000
_cell.length_b   1.000
_cell.length_c   1.000
_cell.angle_alpha   90.00
_cell.angle_beta   90.00
_cell.angle_gamma   90.00
#
_symmetry.space_group_name_H-M   'P 1'
#
loop_
_entity.id
_entity.type
_entity.pdbx_description
1 polymer ?
#
loop_
_entity_poly.entity_id
_entity_poly.type
_entity_poly.pdbx_seq_one_letter_code
_entity_poly.pdbx_strand_id
1 'polypeptide(L)'
;MSVQRSLRALRRVSSARAATGLPIHAIRPPWLLHQESATTSTLVRTLCVSAQCQSGHSKWSKIRHDKGKKDANKANSFSKMSEQITEYTKRYGYDPKTNPRLKLLLDAAKKSGMSGTSMENAVKRGQGLSISGKPLEMVLIEGMTPHGVSFIVECYTDNKLRTLQDVRLIINKSGGKATPVQYLFLKHPFMHLTGPEDISPEEQLAILEDPVLTLPIEYVGLLPGETSTWEARVEQTDTPLQIVEDMQKALPEGWSITKTGMKYYPSDHVQVEDESEIGESFRSFVDKLEDCSDVSEVYTNLRWSSYEPPTHELVLTE
;
A
#
# COMPACT_ATOMS: atom_id res chain seq x y z
N MET A 1 51.60 -17.78 -12.84
CA MET A 1 51.99 -18.95 -13.67
C MET A 1 50.77 -19.86 -13.76
N SER A 2 49.91 -19.66 -14.76
CA SER A 2 49.99 -20.26 -16.10
C SER A 2 49.64 -21.77 -16.04
N VAL A 3 48.40 -22.15 -16.42
CA VAL A 3 48.08 -22.87 -17.70
C VAL A 3 47.80 -24.37 -17.39
N GLN A 4 46.87 -25.16 -17.92
CA GLN A 4 46.02 -25.22 -19.14
C GLN A 4 44.85 -26.21 -18.86
N ARG A 5 43.59 -25.97 -19.25
CA ARG A 5 42.85 -26.60 -20.40
C ARG A 5 43.19 -28.09 -20.66
N SER A 6 42.20 -28.98 -20.82
CA SER A 6 41.60 -29.20 -22.16
C SER A 6 40.29 -30.00 -22.16
N LEU A 7 39.39 -29.53 -23.03
CA LEU A 7 38.17 -30.15 -23.58
C LEU A 7 38.49 -30.98 -24.84
N ARG A 8 37.47 -31.74 -25.29
CA ARG A 8 37.29 -32.44 -26.61
C ARG A 8 37.68 -33.94 -26.58
N ALA A 9 37.01 -34.86 -27.28
CA ALA A 9 36.16 -34.74 -28.47
C ALA A 9 35.41 -36.07 -28.80
N LEU A 10 34.26 -35.93 -29.51
CA LEU A 10 33.80 -36.73 -30.68
C LEU A 10 33.43 -38.22 -30.43
N ARG A 11 32.48 -38.89 -31.13
CA ARG A 11 31.61 -38.59 -32.29
C ARG A 11 30.51 -39.67 -32.34
N ARG A 12 29.37 -39.31 -32.93
CA ARG A 12 28.24 -40.17 -33.36
C ARG A 12 28.66 -41.26 -34.35
N VAL A 13 27.93 -42.39 -34.37
CA VAL A 13 27.45 -43.06 -35.60
C VAL A 13 26.08 -43.71 -35.35
N SER A 14 25.14 -43.41 -36.25
CA SER A 14 23.79 -43.96 -36.38
C SER A 14 23.78 -45.35 -37.05
N SER A 15 22.74 -46.16 -36.81
CA SER A 15 22.17 -47.01 -37.87
C SER A 15 20.79 -47.52 -37.45
N ALA A 16 19.77 -47.08 -38.18
CA ALA A 16 18.41 -47.59 -38.14
C ALA A 16 18.31 -48.84 -39.04
N ARG A 17 17.51 -49.83 -38.64
CA ARG A 17 17.15 -50.97 -39.49
C ARG A 17 15.63 -51.07 -39.57
N ALA A 18 15.11 -50.75 -40.76
CA ALA A 18 13.75 -51.02 -41.17
C ALA A 18 13.57 -52.51 -41.44
N ALA A 19 12.40 -53.06 -41.09
CA ALA A 19 11.95 -54.37 -41.54
C ALA A 19 10.49 -54.26 -42.00
N THR A 20 10.28 -54.82 -43.19
CA THR A 20 9.13 -54.79 -44.07
C THR A 20 7.95 -55.63 -43.59
N GLY A 21 6.74 -55.24 -43.98
CA GLY A 21 5.49 -55.88 -43.59
C GLY A 21 5.12 -57.16 -44.35
N LEU A 22 4.03 -57.78 -43.89
CA LEU A 22 3.22 -58.78 -44.58
C LEU A 22 1.74 -58.54 -44.22
N PRO A 23 0.79 -58.67 -45.16
CA PRO A 23 -0.63 -58.41 -44.91
C PRO A 23 -1.33 -59.68 -44.43
N ILE A 24 -2.15 -59.56 -43.38
CA ILE A 24 -3.03 -60.64 -42.92
C ILE A 24 -4.40 -60.43 -43.55
N HIS A 25 -4.76 -61.32 -44.48
CA HIS A 25 -6.13 -61.48 -44.95
C HIS A 25 -6.99 -62.13 -43.85
N ALA A 26 -7.91 -61.36 -43.27
CA ALA A 26 -8.97 -61.90 -42.42
C ALA A 26 -10.25 -62.12 -43.25
N ILE A 27 -10.59 -63.39 -43.36
CA ILE A 27 -11.75 -63.97 -44.03
C ILE A 27 -13.03 -63.57 -43.29
N ARG A 28 -14.02 -63.00 -44.00
CA ARG A 28 -15.36 -62.71 -43.45
C ARG A 28 -16.23 -63.98 -43.50
N PRO A 29 -16.93 -64.36 -42.40
CA PRO A 29 -17.78 -65.54 -42.39
C PRO A 29 -19.10 -65.33 -43.17
N PRO A 30 -19.67 -66.40 -43.77
CA PRO A 30 -20.77 -66.31 -44.72
C PRO A 30 -22.11 -66.59 -44.03
N TRP A 31 -22.73 -65.58 -43.42
CA TRP A 31 -24.15 -65.61 -43.06
C TRP A 31 -24.59 -64.18 -42.73
N LEU A 32 -25.09 -63.47 -43.74
CA LEU A 32 -26.02 -62.33 -43.60
C LEU A 32 -26.39 -61.87 -45.01
N LEU A 33 -27.03 -62.78 -45.73
CA LEU A 33 -27.98 -62.41 -46.77
C LEU A 33 -29.32 -62.19 -46.07
N HIS A 34 -29.72 -60.94 -45.91
CA HIS A 34 -31.11 -60.53 -46.08
C HIS A 34 -31.09 -59.12 -46.67
N GLN A 35 -31.48 -59.05 -47.95
CA GLN A 35 -31.90 -57.82 -48.60
C GLN A 35 -33.25 -57.44 -48.03
N GLU A 36 -33.38 -56.24 -47.48
CA GLU A 36 -34.62 -55.48 -47.57
C GLU A 36 -34.30 -54.07 -48.08
N SER A 37 -34.81 -53.77 -49.26
CA SER A 37 -34.81 -52.45 -49.86
C SER A 37 -35.92 -51.62 -49.21
N ALA A 38 -35.56 -50.74 -48.28
CA ALA A 38 -36.44 -49.65 -47.85
C ALA A 38 -35.89 -48.35 -48.41
N THR A 39 -36.58 -47.82 -49.42
CA THR A 39 -36.34 -46.49 -49.96
C THR A 39 -37.05 -45.45 -49.08
N THR A 40 -36.42 -44.28 -49.02
CA THR A 40 -36.97 -42.93 -48.84
C THR A 40 -36.83 -42.20 -47.50
N SER A 41 -36.25 -41.00 -47.68
CA SER A 41 -36.36 -39.77 -46.92
C SER A 41 -35.57 -39.64 -45.62
N THR A 42 -34.24 -39.57 -45.75
CA THR A 42 -33.42 -38.90 -44.75
C THR A 42 -33.65 -37.40 -44.84
N LEU A 43 -34.48 -36.84 -43.95
CA LEU A 43 -34.50 -35.40 -43.70
C LEU A 43 -33.15 -35.01 -43.08
N VAL A 44 -32.19 -34.64 -43.92
CA VAL A 44 -30.94 -34.03 -43.48
C VAL A 44 -31.30 -32.64 -42.96
N ARG A 45 -31.34 -32.47 -41.63
CA ARG A 45 -31.30 -31.14 -41.02
C ARG A 45 -29.99 -30.50 -41.45
N THR A 46 -30.05 -29.59 -42.41
CA THR A 46 -28.98 -28.62 -42.64
C THR A 46 -28.82 -27.80 -41.37
N LEU A 47 -27.75 -28.05 -40.62
CA LEU A 47 -27.29 -27.18 -39.54
C LEU A 47 -26.95 -25.82 -40.14
N CYS A 48 -27.89 -24.89 -40.07
CA CYS A 48 -27.58 -23.49 -40.33
C CYS A 48 -26.76 -23.00 -39.14
N VAL A 49 -25.44 -22.92 -39.30
CA VAL A 49 -24.58 -22.21 -38.35
C VAL A 49 -24.80 -20.72 -38.64
N SER A 50 -25.82 -20.13 -38.01
CA SER A 50 -25.84 -18.68 -37.88
C SER A 50 -24.56 -18.32 -37.12
N ALA A 51 -23.70 -17.49 -37.71
CA ALA A 51 -22.56 -16.94 -37.00
C ALA A 51 -23.07 -16.32 -35.71
N GLN A 52 -22.64 -16.86 -34.55
CA GLN A 52 -22.90 -16.22 -33.27
C GLN A 52 -22.26 -14.84 -33.36
N CYS A 53 -23.08 -13.81 -33.49
CA CYS A 53 -22.69 -12.45 -33.19
C CYS A 53 -22.19 -12.47 -31.75
N GLN A 54 -20.87 -12.55 -31.56
CA GLN A 54 -20.28 -12.31 -30.26
C GLN A 54 -20.59 -10.85 -29.95
N SER A 55 -21.58 -10.63 -29.09
CA SER A 55 -21.71 -9.34 -28.42
C SER A 55 -20.37 -9.10 -27.71
N GLY A 56 -19.55 -8.18 -28.20
CA GLY A 56 -18.20 -7.86 -27.73
C GLY A 56 -18.11 -7.31 -26.29
N HIS A 57 -19.17 -7.47 -25.50
CA HIS A 57 -19.26 -7.07 -24.11
C HIS A 57 -19.74 -8.25 -23.29
N SER A 58 -18.81 -9.13 -22.92
CA SER A 58 -19.06 -10.19 -21.96
C SER A 58 -19.69 -9.61 -20.69
N LYS A 59 -20.90 -10.08 -20.33
CA LYS A 59 -21.58 -9.76 -19.07
C LYS A 59 -20.66 -9.99 -17.87
N TRP A 60 -19.81 -11.01 -17.95
CA TRP A 60 -18.80 -11.31 -16.94
C TRP A 60 -17.72 -10.22 -16.84
N SER A 61 -17.28 -9.65 -17.96
CA SER A 61 -16.29 -8.56 -17.98
C SER A 61 -16.84 -7.30 -17.27
N LYS A 62 -18.10 -6.92 -17.56
CA LYS A 62 -18.77 -5.80 -16.88
C LYS A 62 -18.96 -6.07 -15.38
N ILE A 63 -19.48 -7.26 -15.01
CA ILE A 63 -19.65 -7.64 -13.60
C ILE A 63 -18.31 -7.64 -12.86
N ARG A 64 -17.23 -8.15 -13.47
CA ARG A 64 -15.90 -8.17 -12.87
C ARG A 64 -15.39 -6.75 -12.62
N HIS A 65 -15.53 -5.85 -13.60
CA HIS A 65 -15.10 -4.47 -13.47
C HIS A 65 -15.89 -3.73 -12.38
N ASP A 66 -17.21 -3.84 -12.41
CA ASP A 66 -18.09 -3.19 -11.43
C ASP A 66 -17.90 -3.74 -10.01
N LYS A 67 -17.69 -5.06 -9.90
CA LYS A 67 -17.39 -5.71 -8.62
C LYS A 67 -16.00 -5.33 -8.12
N GLY A 68 -14.98 -5.31 -8.98
CA GLY A 68 -13.62 -4.92 -8.62
C GLY A 68 -13.58 -3.50 -8.04
N LYS A 69 -14.26 -2.54 -8.67
CA LYS A 69 -14.36 -1.17 -8.15
C LYS A 69 -15.08 -1.12 -6.81
N LYS A 70 -16.18 -1.87 -6.64
CA LYS A 70 -16.94 -1.92 -5.38
C LYS A 70 -16.14 -2.58 -4.26
N ASP A 71 -15.45 -3.67 -4.55
CA ASP A 71 -14.64 -4.41 -3.59
C ASP A 71 -13.42 -3.59 -3.15
N ALA A 72 -12.78 -2.85 -4.07
CA ALA A 72 -11.70 -1.91 -3.75
C ALA A 72 -12.19 -0.77 -2.85
N ASN A 73 -13.33 -0.14 -3.17
CA ASN A 73 -13.91 0.90 -2.33
C ASN A 73 -14.27 0.37 -0.93
N LYS A 74 -14.75 -0.88 -0.85
CA LYS A 74 -15.08 -1.53 0.42
C LYS A 74 -13.82 -1.84 1.23
N ALA A 75 -12.75 -2.33 0.58
CA ALA A 75 -11.46 -2.55 1.21
C ALA A 75 -10.89 -1.25 1.79
N ASN A 76 -10.89 -0.15 1.03
CA ASN A 76 -10.46 1.16 1.51
C ASN A 76 -11.30 1.63 2.71
N SER A 77 -12.62 1.40 2.68
CA SER A 77 -13.49 1.74 3.82
C SER A 77 -13.14 0.93 5.07
N PHE A 78 -12.79 -0.34 4.90
CA PHE A 78 -12.38 -1.23 6.00
C PHE A 78 -11.02 -0.85 6.57
N SER A 79 -10.07 -0.45 5.74
CA SER A 79 -8.78 0.08 6.18
C SER A 79 -8.97 1.33 7.04
N LYS A 80 -9.75 2.31 6.55
CA LYS A 80 -10.07 3.53 7.31
C LYS A 80 -10.73 3.25 8.66
N MET A 81 -11.70 2.32 8.71
CA MET A 81 -12.31 1.91 9.98
C MET A 81 -11.32 1.20 10.91
N SER A 82 -10.43 0.37 10.38
CA SER A 82 -9.38 -0.30 11.16
C SER A 82 -8.41 0.70 11.78
N GLU A 83 -7.99 1.72 11.02
CA GLU A 83 -7.14 2.81 11.49
C GLU A 83 -7.82 3.59 12.63
N GLN A 84 -9.08 3.98 12.43
CA GLN A 84 -9.86 4.66 13.47
C GLN A 84 -10.00 3.80 14.73
N ILE A 85 -10.35 2.52 14.60
CA ILE A 85 -10.46 1.62 15.76
C ILE A 85 -9.11 1.55 16.52
N THR A 86 -8.01 1.44 15.79
CA THR A 86 -6.65 1.39 16.36
C THR A 86 -6.33 2.66 17.13
N GLU A 87 -6.60 3.83 16.52
CA GLU A 87 -6.34 5.14 17.10
C GLU A 87 -7.18 5.41 18.35
N TYR A 88 -8.50 5.17 18.29
CA TYR A 88 -9.39 5.37 19.43
C TYR A 88 -9.06 4.43 20.58
N THR A 89 -8.63 3.21 20.27
CA THR A 89 -8.14 2.26 21.27
C THR A 89 -6.87 2.75 21.93
N LYS A 90 -5.93 3.29 21.14
CA LYS A 90 -4.65 3.84 21.63
C LYS A 90 -4.86 5.06 22.53
N ARG A 91 -5.76 5.97 22.16
CA ARG A 91 -6.00 7.24 22.87
C ARG A 91 -6.88 7.09 24.12
N TYR A 92 -7.95 6.30 24.04
CA TYR A 92 -9.00 6.26 25.06
C TYR A 92 -9.20 4.88 25.72
N GLY A 93 -8.33 3.92 25.40
CA GLY A 93 -8.39 2.56 25.91
C GLY A 93 -9.28 1.62 25.09
N TYR A 94 -9.10 0.32 25.33
CA TYR A 94 -9.63 -0.77 24.51
C TYR A 94 -11.00 -1.30 24.91
N ASP A 95 -11.47 -1.03 26.14
CA ASP A 95 -12.74 -1.55 26.62
C ASP A 95 -13.91 -0.73 26.04
N PRO A 96 -14.81 -1.32 25.24
CA PRO A 96 -15.98 -0.61 24.70
C PRO A 96 -16.94 -0.11 25.78
N LYS A 97 -16.85 -0.60 27.02
CA LYS A 97 -17.66 -0.09 28.15
C LYS A 97 -17.14 1.25 28.66
N THR A 98 -15.83 1.45 28.68
CA THR A 98 -15.20 2.71 29.14
C THR A 98 -15.06 3.70 27.99
N ASN A 99 -15.01 3.22 26.75
CA ASN A 99 -14.86 4.02 25.54
C ASN A 99 -16.12 3.94 24.65
N PRO A 100 -17.10 4.84 24.84
CA PRO A 100 -18.35 4.83 24.04
C PRO A 100 -18.10 5.14 22.57
N ARG A 101 -17.05 5.90 22.22
CA ARG A 101 -16.68 6.18 20.82
C ARG A 101 -16.17 4.93 20.11
N LEU A 102 -15.34 4.12 20.77
CA LEU A 102 -14.91 2.82 20.25
C LEU A 102 -16.11 1.88 20.06
N LYS A 103 -17.06 1.86 20.99
CA LYS A 103 -18.29 1.07 20.82
C LYS A 103 -19.07 1.45 19.57
N LEU A 104 -19.28 2.76 19.34
CA LEU A 104 -19.98 3.24 18.14
C LEU A 104 -19.23 2.86 16.85
N LEU A 105 -17.89 2.94 16.85
CA LEU A 105 -17.05 2.52 15.72
C LEU A 105 -17.15 1.01 15.46
N LEU A 106 -17.11 0.17 16.50
CA LEU A 106 -17.27 -1.27 16.37
C LEU A 106 -18.66 -1.65 15.84
N ASP A 107 -19.71 -0.97 16.31
CA ASP A 107 -21.07 -1.16 15.80
C ASP A 107 -21.20 -0.72 14.33
N ALA A 108 -20.56 0.37 13.94
CA ALA A 108 -20.52 0.85 12.55
C ALA A 108 -19.75 -0.12 11.63
N ALA A 109 -18.59 -0.60 12.08
CA ALA A 109 -17.79 -1.61 11.38
C ALA A 109 -18.54 -2.94 11.21
N LYS A 110 -19.29 -3.36 12.23
CA LYS A 110 -20.15 -4.54 12.14
C LYS A 110 -21.28 -4.34 11.12
N LYS A 111 -21.90 -3.16 11.07
CA LYS A 111 -22.94 -2.81 10.09
C LYS A 111 -22.43 -2.77 8.65
N SER A 112 -21.17 -2.37 8.43
CA SER A 112 -20.54 -2.35 7.10
C SER A 112 -20.09 -3.75 6.62
N GLY A 113 -20.18 -4.76 7.49
CA GLY A 113 -19.84 -6.14 7.20
C GLY A 113 -18.35 -6.47 7.38
N MET A 114 -17.63 -5.70 8.20
CA MET A 114 -16.26 -6.02 8.62
C MET A 114 -16.27 -7.28 9.51
N SER A 115 -15.29 -8.18 9.34
CA SER A 115 -15.23 -9.41 10.13
C SER A 115 -14.89 -9.12 11.59
N GLY A 116 -15.41 -9.94 12.51
CA GLY A 116 -15.07 -9.87 13.95
C GLY A 116 -13.57 -9.94 14.18
N THR A 117 -12.90 -10.86 13.49
CA THR A 117 -11.43 -11.03 13.56
C THR A 117 -10.66 -9.78 13.14
N SER A 118 -11.14 -9.05 12.12
CA SER A 118 -10.45 -7.84 11.66
C SER A 118 -10.62 -6.69 12.66
N MET A 119 -11.80 -6.56 13.28
CA MET A 119 -12.04 -5.58 14.34
C MET A 119 -11.20 -5.90 15.59
N GLU A 120 -11.15 -7.16 16.01
CA GLU A 120 -10.31 -7.60 17.14
C GLU A 120 -8.82 -7.33 16.89
N ASN A 121 -8.33 -7.57 15.67
CA ASN A 121 -6.95 -7.28 15.30
C ASN A 121 -6.63 -5.78 15.35
N ALA A 122 -7.57 -4.91 14.94
CA ALA A 122 -7.42 -3.46 15.04
C ALA A 122 -7.36 -3.00 16.51
N VAL A 123 -8.22 -3.56 17.37
CA VAL A 123 -8.17 -3.29 18.83
C VAL A 123 -6.84 -3.75 19.43
N LYS A 124 -6.37 -4.95 19.11
CA LYS A 124 -5.06 -5.46 19.58
C LYS A 124 -3.91 -4.55 19.14
N ARG A 125 -3.90 -4.11 17.89
CA ARG A 125 -2.90 -3.14 17.40
C ARG A 125 -2.95 -1.83 18.19
N GLY A 126 -4.15 -1.34 18.49
CA GLY A 126 -4.32 -0.13 19.31
C GLY A 126 -3.79 -0.28 20.74
N GLN A 127 -3.77 -1.50 21.27
CA GLN A 127 -3.14 -1.84 22.57
C GLN A 127 -1.61 -1.99 22.48
N GLY A 128 -1.01 -1.86 21.29
CA GLY A 128 0.39 -2.16 21.07
C GLY A 128 0.70 -3.66 21.09
N LEU A 129 -0.29 -4.51 20.80
CA LEU A 129 -0.13 -5.96 20.72
C LEU A 129 -0.20 -6.45 19.28
N SER A 130 0.60 -7.46 18.96
CA SER A 130 0.50 -8.17 17.68
C SER A 130 -0.74 -9.06 17.64
N ILE A 131 -1.03 -9.61 16.48
CA ILE A 131 -2.12 -10.59 16.29
C ILE A 131 -1.95 -11.77 17.26
N SER A 132 -0.69 -12.15 17.51
CA SER A 132 -0.26 -13.21 18.44
C SER A 132 -0.35 -12.82 19.93
N GLY A 133 -0.67 -11.56 20.24
CA GLY A 133 -0.75 -11.03 21.60
C GLY A 133 0.59 -10.64 22.22
N LYS A 134 1.66 -10.59 21.44
CA LYS A 134 2.98 -10.13 21.89
C LYS A 134 3.05 -8.60 21.84
N PRO A 135 3.80 -7.94 22.73
CA PRO A 135 4.03 -6.50 22.63
C PRO A 135 4.75 -6.18 21.31
N LEU A 136 4.32 -5.10 20.66
CA LEU A 136 4.99 -4.55 19.48
C LEU A 136 6.18 -3.71 19.93
N GLU A 137 7.34 -3.99 19.36
CA GLU A 137 8.54 -3.16 19.47
C GLU A 137 8.69 -2.26 18.23
N MET A 138 9.16 -1.04 18.45
CA MET A 138 9.53 -0.12 17.37
C MET A 138 10.90 -0.52 16.81
N VAL A 139 10.98 -0.67 15.49
CA VAL A 139 12.23 -0.92 14.77
C VAL A 139 12.36 0.12 13.67
N LEU A 140 13.45 0.89 13.70
CA LEU A 140 13.82 1.81 12.64
C LEU A 140 14.73 1.09 11.64
N ILE A 141 14.37 1.17 10.37
CA ILE A 141 15.18 0.63 9.26
C ILE A 141 15.48 1.77 8.31
N GLU A 142 16.77 1.97 8.06
CA GLU A 142 17.28 3.10 7.32
C GLU A 142 17.99 2.63 6.06
N GLY A 143 17.93 3.45 5.02
CA GLY A 143 18.66 3.15 3.81
C GLY A 143 18.63 4.25 2.77
N MET A 144 19.27 3.94 1.64
CA MET A 144 19.37 4.81 0.49
C MET A 144 19.10 4.01 -0.78
N THR A 145 18.34 4.57 -1.71
CA THR A 145 18.11 3.98 -3.04
C THR A 145 19.26 4.32 -3.99
N PRO A 146 19.36 3.67 -5.17
CA PRO A 146 20.45 3.90 -6.13
C PRO A 146 20.66 5.37 -6.56
N HIS A 147 19.63 6.21 -6.46
CA HIS A 147 19.64 7.59 -6.92
C HIS A 147 19.90 8.61 -5.81
N GLY A 148 20.42 8.16 -4.66
CA GLY A 148 20.77 9.04 -3.54
C GLY A 148 19.58 9.44 -2.66
N VAL A 149 18.38 8.90 -2.94
CA VAL A 149 17.21 9.14 -2.10
C VAL A 149 17.35 8.35 -0.81
N SER A 150 17.39 9.06 0.30
CA SER A 150 17.45 8.51 1.65
C SER A 150 16.05 8.26 2.18
N PHE A 151 15.88 7.19 2.94
CA PHE A 151 14.61 6.84 3.56
C PHE A 151 14.80 6.26 4.96
N ILE A 152 13.77 6.48 5.79
CA ILE A 152 13.60 5.88 7.12
C ILE A 152 12.26 5.16 7.13
N VAL A 153 12.27 3.89 7.47
CA VAL A 153 11.07 3.06 7.62
C VAL A 153 10.85 2.81 9.11
N GLU A 154 9.74 3.30 9.63
CA GLU A 154 9.27 2.98 10.98
C GLU A 154 8.44 1.71 10.94
N CYS A 155 8.88 0.68 11.67
CA CYS A 155 8.16 -0.58 11.80
C CYS A 155 7.71 -0.80 13.25
N TYR A 156 6.52 -1.38 13.42
CA TYR A 156 6.06 -1.94 14.70
C TYR A 156 5.86 -3.44 14.54
N THR A 157 6.65 -4.23 15.23
CA THR A 157 6.70 -5.68 15.02
C THR A 157 6.79 -6.46 16.33
N ASP A 158 6.38 -7.72 16.32
CA ASP A 158 6.63 -8.68 17.40
C ASP A 158 7.86 -9.57 17.16
N ASN A 159 8.54 -9.38 16.03
CA ASN A 159 9.71 -10.13 15.64
C ASN A 159 10.64 -9.27 14.77
N LYS A 160 11.55 -8.54 15.41
CA LYS A 160 12.56 -7.71 14.75
C LYS A 160 13.36 -8.44 13.67
N LEU A 161 13.78 -9.69 13.88
CA LEU A 161 14.62 -10.40 12.90
C LEU A 161 13.86 -10.70 11.60
N ARG A 162 12.58 -11.07 11.70
CA ARG A 162 11.70 -11.25 10.53
C ARG A 162 11.56 -9.95 9.75
N THR A 163 11.14 -8.88 10.42
CA THR A 163 10.89 -7.59 9.79
C THR A 163 12.16 -7.02 9.14
N LEU A 164 13.32 -7.14 9.80
CA LEU A 164 14.60 -6.75 9.21
C LEU A 164 14.93 -7.54 7.95
N GLN A 165 14.64 -8.84 7.90
CA GLN A 165 14.88 -9.66 6.71
C GLN A 165 13.94 -9.28 5.56
N ASP A 166 12.65 -9.10 5.84
CA ASP A 166 11.64 -8.76 4.85
C ASP A 166 11.91 -7.39 4.22
N VAL A 167 12.13 -6.37 5.05
CA VAL A 167 12.42 -5.00 4.57
C VAL A 167 13.76 -4.95 3.83
N ARG A 168 14.81 -5.62 4.32
CA ARG A 168 16.10 -5.68 3.59
C ARG A 168 15.97 -6.38 2.25
N LEU A 169 15.14 -7.41 2.13
CA LEU A 169 14.89 -8.07 0.86
C LEU A 169 14.26 -7.10 -0.14
N ILE A 170 13.33 -6.26 0.30
CA ILE A 170 12.69 -5.24 -0.54
C ILE A 170 13.71 -4.19 -0.97
N ILE A 171 14.51 -3.67 -0.05
CA ILE A 171 15.59 -2.70 -0.32
C ILE A 171 16.59 -3.26 -1.34
N ASN A 172 17.04 -4.50 -1.16
CA ASN A 172 17.99 -5.12 -2.08
C ASN A 172 17.39 -5.35 -3.48
N LYS A 173 16.09 -5.70 -3.56
CA LYS A 173 15.38 -5.89 -4.83
C LYS A 173 15.17 -4.58 -5.60
N SER A 174 15.07 -3.44 -4.92
CA SER A 174 15.01 -2.11 -5.54
C SER A 174 16.40 -1.52 -5.84
N GLY A 175 17.47 -2.29 -5.60
CA GLY A 175 18.86 -1.84 -5.78
C GLY A 175 19.38 -0.90 -4.69
N GLY A 176 18.58 -0.62 -3.66
CA GLY A 176 18.98 0.18 -2.52
C GLY A 176 19.93 -0.55 -1.57
N LYS A 177 20.42 0.18 -0.57
CA LYS A 177 21.27 -0.35 0.50
C LYS A 177 20.76 0.12 1.86
N ALA A 178 20.71 -0.79 2.80
CA ALA A 178 20.46 -0.45 4.20
C ALA A 178 21.73 0.19 4.80
N THR A 179 21.66 1.49 5.06
CA THR A 179 22.77 2.34 5.49
C THR A 179 22.21 3.36 6.49
N PRO A 180 22.93 3.71 7.55
CA PRO A 180 22.49 4.76 8.46
C PRO A 180 22.33 6.08 7.71
N VAL A 181 21.14 6.68 7.78
CA VAL A 181 20.80 7.97 7.18
C VAL A 181 20.05 8.88 8.14
N GLN A 182 19.81 8.46 9.38
CA GLN A 182 19.08 9.23 10.39
C GLN A 182 19.62 10.66 10.58
N TYR A 183 20.93 10.85 10.44
CA TYR A 183 21.57 12.17 10.55
C TYR A 183 21.14 13.18 9.46
N LEU A 184 20.52 12.71 8.37
CA LEU A 184 19.94 13.54 7.30
C LEU A 184 18.49 13.95 7.60
N PHE A 185 17.93 13.53 8.74
CA PHE A 185 16.56 13.80 9.13
C PHE A 185 16.49 14.40 10.54
N LEU A 186 15.67 15.43 10.68
CA LEU A 186 15.32 16.03 11.95
C LEU A 186 14.03 15.39 12.47
N LYS A 187 14.05 14.89 13.71
CA LYS A 187 12.87 14.28 14.34
C LYS A 187 12.12 15.33 15.16
N HIS A 188 11.02 15.83 14.60
CA HIS A 188 10.20 16.86 15.25
C HIS A 188 8.80 16.34 15.59
N PRO A 189 8.19 16.86 16.68
CA PRO A 189 6.77 16.73 16.87
C PRO A 189 6.01 17.46 15.76
N PHE A 190 4.88 16.89 15.35
CA PHE A 190 3.98 17.53 14.41
C PHE A 190 2.53 17.42 14.88
N MET A 191 1.71 18.34 14.41
CA MET A 191 0.26 18.30 14.58
C MET A 191 -0.46 18.70 13.31
N HIS A 192 -1.60 18.06 13.04
CA HIS A 192 -2.51 18.45 11.98
C HIS A 192 -3.61 19.33 12.55
N LEU A 193 -3.67 20.57 12.07
CA LEU A 193 -4.67 21.56 12.42
C LEU A 193 -5.73 21.57 11.31
N THR A 194 -6.97 21.25 11.65
CA THR A 194 -8.08 21.33 10.71
C THR A 194 -8.92 22.55 11.04
N GLY A 195 -8.95 23.51 10.12
CA GLY A 195 -9.76 24.71 10.18
C GLY A 195 -11.15 24.54 9.52
N PRO A 196 -12.02 25.55 9.64
CA PRO A 196 -13.33 25.54 8.99
C PRO A 196 -13.23 25.62 7.46
N GLU A 197 -13.99 24.77 6.76
CA GLU A 197 -13.98 24.67 5.28
C GLU A 197 -14.55 25.93 4.59
N ASP A 198 -15.33 26.74 5.30
CA ASP A 198 -15.96 27.95 4.76
C ASP A 198 -14.98 29.12 4.58
N ILE A 199 -13.77 29.01 5.13
CA ILE A 199 -12.74 30.06 5.11
C ILE A 199 -11.68 29.71 4.06
N SER A 200 -11.23 30.70 3.28
CA SER A 200 -10.18 30.48 2.28
C SER A 200 -8.84 30.09 2.92
N PRO A 201 -7.96 29.35 2.23
CA PRO A 201 -6.64 29.00 2.77
C PRO A 201 -5.79 30.21 3.16
N GLU A 202 -5.91 31.34 2.44
CA GLU A 202 -5.21 32.59 2.75
C GLU A 202 -5.65 33.20 4.08
N GLU A 203 -6.96 33.23 4.32
CA GLU A 203 -7.53 33.72 5.59
C GLU A 203 -7.20 32.78 6.75
N GLN A 204 -7.20 31.47 6.50
CA GLN A 204 -6.76 30.48 7.50
C GLN A 204 -5.28 30.65 7.85
N LEU A 205 -4.42 30.95 6.87
CA LEU A 205 -3.01 31.23 7.10
C LEU A 205 -2.83 32.45 8.01
N ALA A 206 -3.54 33.54 7.71
CA ALA A 206 -3.48 34.77 8.51
C ALA A 206 -3.92 34.55 9.98
N ILE A 207 -4.83 33.60 10.22
CA ILE A 207 -5.19 33.19 11.58
C ILE A 207 -4.01 32.44 12.22
N LEU A 208 -3.40 31.49 11.52
CA LEU A 208 -2.28 30.70 12.03
C LEU A 208 -0.99 31.53 12.25
N GLU A 209 -0.87 32.70 11.62
CA GLU A 209 0.19 33.68 11.87
C GLU A 209 0.09 34.39 13.23
N ASP A 210 -1.05 34.28 13.94
CA ASP A 210 -1.22 34.95 15.23
C ASP A 210 -0.11 34.52 16.20
N PRO A 211 0.61 35.44 16.87
CA PRO A 211 1.70 35.11 17.78
C PRO A 211 1.31 34.20 18.95
N VAL A 212 0.02 34.12 19.29
CA VAL A 212 -0.52 33.17 20.28
C VAL A 212 -0.62 31.75 19.70
N LEU A 213 -0.79 31.63 18.39
CA LEU A 213 -0.79 30.38 17.64
C LEU A 213 0.59 29.96 17.13
N THR A 214 1.61 30.84 17.18
CA THR A 214 3.01 30.52 16.87
C THR A 214 3.77 29.85 18.03
N LEU A 215 3.09 29.37 19.08
CA LEU A 215 3.71 28.64 20.20
C LEU A 215 4.52 27.45 19.66
N PRO A 216 5.75 27.25 20.19
CA PRO A 216 6.98 26.89 19.45
C PRO A 216 6.79 26.07 18.16
N ILE A 217 6.18 26.69 17.15
CA ILE A 217 6.01 26.09 15.82
C ILE A 217 7.09 26.68 14.93
N GLU A 218 7.83 25.81 14.24
CA GLU A 218 8.89 26.21 13.30
C GLU A 218 8.33 26.42 11.90
N TYR A 219 7.32 25.62 11.55
CA TYR A 219 6.80 25.53 10.19
C TYR A 219 5.31 25.21 10.22
N VAL A 220 4.53 25.92 9.39
CA VAL A 220 3.14 25.58 9.09
C VAL A 220 2.97 25.52 7.58
N GLY A 221 2.41 24.43 7.07
CA GLY A 221 2.13 24.28 5.65
C GLY A 221 0.82 23.54 5.40
N LEU A 222 0.10 23.96 4.36
CA LEU A 222 -1.12 23.27 3.93
C LEU A 222 -0.77 21.88 3.39
N LEU A 223 -1.53 20.85 3.80
CA LEU A 223 -1.29 19.50 3.30
C LEU A 223 -1.60 19.41 1.79
N PRO A 224 -0.83 18.64 1.00
CA PRO A 224 -1.06 18.49 -0.43
C PRO A 224 -2.46 17.94 -0.74
N GLY A 225 -3.23 18.69 -1.53
CA GLY A 225 -4.59 18.29 -1.93
C GLY A 225 -5.69 18.57 -0.91
N GLU A 226 -5.35 19.17 0.24
CA GLU A 226 -6.28 19.61 1.26
C GLU A 226 -6.53 21.13 1.17
N THR A 227 -7.68 21.60 1.67
CA THR A 227 -8.04 23.03 1.69
C THR A 227 -8.11 23.62 3.10
N SER A 228 -8.21 22.78 4.12
CA SER A 228 -8.41 23.20 5.50
C SER A 228 -7.53 22.47 6.51
N THR A 229 -6.70 21.52 6.08
CA THR A 229 -5.83 20.75 6.96
C THR A 229 -4.37 21.16 6.79
N TRP A 230 -3.80 21.68 7.86
CA TRP A 230 -2.44 22.21 7.94
C TRP A 230 -1.56 21.29 8.77
N GLU A 231 -0.32 21.09 8.34
CA GLU A 231 0.72 20.44 9.15
C GLU A 231 1.57 21.52 9.83
N ALA A 232 1.51 21.55 11.17
CA ALA A 232 2.38 22.37 11.99
C ALA A 232 3.51 21.49 12.56
N ARG A 233 4.76 21.85 12.24
CA ARG A 233 5.97 21.30 12.81
C ARG A 233 6.36 22.10 14.04
N VAL A 234 6.56 21.39 15.14
CA VAL A 234 6.88 21.99 16.43
C VAL A 234 8.39 21.86 16.66
N GLU A 235 8.98 22.82 17.37
CA GLU A 235 10.36 22.72 17.82
C GLU A 235 10.59 21.43 18.63
N GLN A 236 11.80 20.88 18.55
CA GLN A 236 12.14 19.68 19.29
C GLN A 236 12.07 19.96 20.80
N THR A 237 11.14 19.29 21.49
CA THR A 237 10.91 19.46 22.93
C THR A 237 10.78 18.11 23.64
N ASP A 238 11.11 18.10 24.93
CA ASP A 238 10.85 16.97 25.82
C ASP A 238 9.38 16.88 26.26
N THR A 239 8.58 17.93 26.03
CA THR A 239 7.19 18.05 26.50
C THR A 239 6.18 18.30 25.37
N PRO A 240 6.15 17.47 24.31
CA PRO A 240 5.26 17.71 23.16
C PRO A 240 3.77 17.68 23.53
N LEU A 241 3.39 16.95 24.58
CA LEU A 241 2.00 16.91 25.05
C LEU A 241 1.52 18.25 25.61
N GLN A 242 2.39 18.98 26.31
CA GLN A 242 2.04 20.29 26.86
C GLN A 242 1.76 21.29 25.73
N ILE A 243 2.60 21.27 24.69
CA ILE A 243 2.43 22.13 23.51
C ILE A 243 1.10 21.83 22.81
N VAL A 244 0.73 20.55 22.68
CA VAL A 244 -0.58 20.18 22.10
C VAL A 244 -1.74 20.73 22.93
N GLU A 245 -1.66 20.64 24.27
CA GLU A 245 -2.69 21.21 25.14
C GLU A 245 -2.78 22.73 25.05
N ASP A 246 -1.65 23.41 24.96
CA ASP A 246 -1.59 24.87 24.89
C ASP A 246 -2.05 25.37 23.52
N MET A 247 -1.67 24.68 22.44
CA MET A 247 -2.24 24.90 21.11
C MET A 247 -3.75 24.68 21.09
N GLN A 248 -4.24 23.63 21.75
CA GLN A 248 -5.68 23.38 21.81
C GLN A 248 -6.45 24.48 22.54
N LYS A 249 -5.84 25.17 23.51
CA LYS A 249 -6.43 26.34 24.18
C LYS A 249 -6.32 27.62 23.35
N ALA A 250 -5.25 27.74 22.55
CA ALA A 250 -4.99 28.90 21.70
C ALA A 250 -5.84 28.91 20.43
N LEU A 251 -6.22 27.74 19.91
CA LEU A 251 -7.01 27.60 18.69
C LEU A 251 -8.38 28.29 18.79
N PRO A 252 -8.77 29.11 17.80
CA PRO A 252 -10.08 29.76 17.78
C PRO A 252 -11.20 28.75 17.52
N GLU A 253 -12.45 29.16 17.75
CA GLU A 253 -13.61 28.33 17.47
C GLU A 253 -13.63 27.85 16.01
N GLY A 254 -13.97 26.57 15.81
CA GLY A 254 -13.98 25.93 14.49
C GLY A 254 -12.68 25.24 14.10
N TRP A 255 -11.59 25.44 14.84
CA TRP A 255 -10.34 24.70 14.65
C TRP A 255 -10.26 23.47 15.56
N SER A 256 -9.60 22.42 15.06
CA SER A 256 -9.37 21.21 15.85
C SER A 256 -8.05 20.53 15.50
N ILE A 257 -7.45 19.89 16.50
CA ILE A 257 -6.24 19.08 16.31
C ILE A 257 -6.66 17.65 15.98
N THR A 258 -6.41 17.22 14.75
CA THR A 258 -6.85 15.92 14.25
C THR A 258 -5.82 14.82 14.54
N LYS A 259 -4.56 15.05 14.14
CA LYS A 259 -3.45 14.10 14.29
C LYS A 259 -2.30 14.78 15.04
N THR A 260 -1.64 14.03 15.91
CA THR A 260 -0.38 14.46 16.54
C THR A 260 0.60 13.29 16.51
N GLY A 261 1.89 13.57 16.44
CA GLY A 261 2.90 12.52 16.40
C GLY A 261 4.31 13.07 16.33
N MET A 262 5.25 12.16 16.06
CA MET A 262 6.63 12.49 15.73
C MET A 262 6.86 12.14 14.27
N LYS A 263 7.57 12.99 13.54
CA LYS A 263 7.87 12.79 12.11
C LYS A 263 9.34 13.08 11.85
N TYR A 264 9.91 12.39 10.86
CA TYR A 264 11.25 12.65 10.37
C TYR A 264 11.18 13.58 9.16
N TYR A 265 11.71 14.79 9.33
CA TYR A 265 11.80 15.80 8.28
C TYR A 265 13.19 15.77 7.66
N PRO A 266 13.33 15.62 6.34
CA PRO A 266 14.64 15.65 5.70
C PRO A 266 15.26 17.05 5.77
N SER A 267 16.56 17.13 6.01
CA SER A 267 17.30 18.40 5.96
C SER A 267 17.50 18.90 4.53
N ASP A 268 17.77 17.98 3.61
CA ASP A 268 17.98 18.26 2.18
C ASP A 268 17.09 17.38 1.32
N HIS A 269 16.60 17.91 0.20
CA HIS A 269 15.75 17.18 -0.74
C HIS A 269 16.48 16.74 -2.00
N VAL A 270 16.13 15.56 -2.52
CA VAL A 270 16.55 15.07 -3.83
C VAL A 270 15.38 15.19 -4.80
N GLN A 271 15.55 15.97 -5.86
CA GLN A 271 14.53 16.12 -6.89
C GLN A 271 14.51 14.91 -7.83
N VAL A 272 13.33 14.36 -8.08
CA VAL A 272 13.11 13.24 -9.00
C VAL A 272 11.94 13.55 -9.91
N GLU A 273 12.13 13.35 -11.21
CA GLU A 273 11.08 13.52 -12.21
C GLU A 273 10.03 12.41 -12.14
N ASP A 274 8.75 12.79 -12.19
CA ASP A 274 7.63 11.87 -12.01
C ASP A 274 7.58 10.73 -13.02
N GLU A 275 7.77 11.04 -14.29
CA GLU A 275 7.67 10.08 -15.41
C GLU A 275 9.02 9.39 -15.70
N SER A 276 10.04 9.62 -14.88
CA SER A 276 11.32 8.96 -15.03
C SER A 276 11.25 7.50 -14.58
N GLU A 277 12.09 6.65 -15.18
CA GLU A 277 12.29 5.26 -14.72
C GLU A 277 12.66 5.20 -13.22
N ILE A 278 13.33 6.24 -12.73
CA ILE A 278 13.70 6.42 -11.33
C ILE A 278 12.46 6.58 -10.45
N GLY A 279 11.55 7.46 -10.87
CA GLY A 279 10.31 7.74 -10.16
C GLY A 279 9.39 6.53 -10.09
N GLU A 280 9.21 5.81 -11.20
CA GLU A 280 8.44 4.57 -11.24
C GLU A 280 9.04 3.47 -10.35
N SER A 281 10.36 3.31 -10.39
CA SER A 281 11.09 2.35 -9.53
C SER A 281 10.92 2.70 -8.05
N PHE A 282 10.98 3.99 -7.70
CA PHE A 282 10.81 4.45 -6.33
C PHE A 282 9.37 4.27 -5.84
N ARG A 283 8.36 4.59 -6.65
CA ARG A 283 6.95 4.32 -6.31
C ARG A 283 6.74 2.83 -6.05
N SER A 284 7.20 1.97 -6.96
CA SER A 284 7.13 0.52 -6.77
C SER A 284 7.87 0.02 -5.53
N PHE A 285 8.94 0.71 -5.11
CA PHE A 285 9.65 0.42 -3.88
C PHE A 285 8.83 0.80 -2.64
N VAL A 286 8.25 2.00 -2.61
CA VAL A 286 7.38 2.46 -1.53
C VAL A 286 6.14 1.57 -1.41
N ASP A 287 5.46 1.26 -2.52
CA ASP A 287 4.29 0.37 -2.55
C ASP A 287 4.61 -0.99 -1.89
N LYS A 288 5.77 -1.58 -2.20
CA LYS A 288 6.21 -2.86 -1.61
C LYS A 288 6.52 -2.76 -0.12
N LEU A 289 7.00 -1.60 0.35
CA LEU A 289 7.20 -1.36 1.78
C LEU A 289 5.85 -1.21 2.49
N GLU A 290 4.91 -0.46 1.92
CA GLU A 290 3.57 -0.27 2.48
C GLU A 290 2.75 -1.57 2.50
N ASP A 291 2.99 -2.47 1.54
CA ASP A 291 2.42 -3.83 1.54
C ASP A 291 2.89 -4.69 2.74
N CYS A 292 3.97 -4.29 3.43
CA CYS A 292 4.45 -5.02 4.60
C CYS A 292 3.63 -4.66 5.84
N SER A 293 3.03 -5.67 6.47
CA SER A 293 2.16 -5.48 7.65
C SER A 293 2.84 -4.86 8.88
N ASP A 294 4.16 -4.96 8.97
CA ASP A 294 4.96 -4.45 10.08
C ASP A 294 5.41 -3.01 9.85
N VAL A 295 5.35 -2.51 8.61
CA VAL A 295 5.70 -1.14 8.25
C VAL A 295 4.54 -0.23 8.62
N SER A 296 4.85 0.89 9.29
CA SER A 296 3.87 1.88 9.71
C SER A 296 3.97 3.16 8.91
N GLU A 297 5.18 3.72 8.79
CA GLU A 297 5.41 4.99 8.12
C GLU A 297 6.75 4.92 7.35
N VAL A 298 6.80 5.56 6.19
CA VAL A 298 8.00 5.66 5.34
C VAL A 298 8.32 7.14 5.13
N TYR A 299 9.44 7.58 5.67
CA TYR A 299 9.94 8.94 5.50
C TYR A 299 11.01 8.94 4.44
N THR A 300 10.99 9.93 3.55
CA THR A 300 11.94 10.01 2.43
C THR A 300 12.35 11.46 2.23
N ASN A 301 13.55 11.68 1.70
CA ASN A 301 13.98 13.01 1.29
C ASN A 301 13.70 13.31 -0.18
N LEU A 302 12.91 12.47 -0.84
CA LEU A 302 12.54 12.67 -2.23
C LEU A 302 11.56 13.84 -2.35
N ARG A 303 11.78 14.68 -3.37
CA ARG A 303 10.84 15.70 -3.81
C ARG A 303 10.51 15.46 -5.28
N TRP A 304 9.24 15.21 -5.57
CA TRP A 304 8.78 15.05 -6.94
C TRP A 304 8.94 16.36 -7.72
N SER A 305 9.27 16.30 -9.01
CA SER A 305 9.39 17.50 -9.84
C SER A 305 8.05 18.20 -10.04
N SER A 306 6.95 17.44 -10.04
CA SER A 306 5.58 17.95 -10.08
C SER A 306 5.10 18.52 -8.74
N TYR A 307 5.86 18.28 -7.66
CA TYR A 307 5.52 18.79 -6.35
C TYR A 307 5.73 20.29 -6.32
N GLU A 308 4.63 21.01 -6.51
CA GLU A 308 4.55 22.41 -6.15
C GLU A 308 4.61 22.50 -4.62
N PRO A 309 5.55 23.28 -4.06
CA PRO A 309 5.53 23.55 -2.64
C PRO A 309 4.19 24.18 -2.27
N PRO A 310 3.67 23.96 -1.05
CA PRO A 310 2.43 24.58 -0.62
C PRO A 310 2.53 26.09 -0.84
N THR A 311 1.56 26.66 -1.55
CA THR A 311 1.48 28.11 -1.83
C THR A 311 1.33 28.93 -0.55
N HIS A 312 0.85 28.29 0.51
CA HIS A 312 0.64 28.85 1.83
C HIS A 312 1.55 28.12 2.81
N GLU A 313 2.73 28.71 3.04
CA GLU A 313 3.76 28.20 3.92
C GLU A 313 4.25 29.34 4.82
N LEU A 314 4.35 29.05 6.12
CA LEU A 314 4.96 29.95 7.11
C LEU A 314 6.16 29.25 7.70
N VAL A 315 7.33 29.82 7.46
CA VAL A 315 8.54 29.48 8.19
C VAL A 315 8.66 30.50 9.31
N LEU A 316 8.47 30.06 10.54
CA LEU A 316 8.37 30.93 11.72
C LEU A 316 9.74 31.14 12.40
N THR A 317 10.78 30.45 11.94
CA THR A 317 12.15 30.51 12.47
C THR A 317 13.17 30.79 11.37
N GLU A 318 13.94 31.88 11.51
CA GLU A 318 15.29 32.03 10.93
C GLU A 318 16.36 31.63 11.96
#